data_AF-A0A381VM09-F1
#
_entry.id   AF-A0A381VM09-F1
#
_cell.length_a   1.000
_cell.length_b   1.000
_cell.length_c   1.000
_cell.angle_alpha   90.00
_cell.angle_beta   90.00
_cell.angle_gamma   90.00
#
_symmetry.space_group_name_H-M   'P 1'
#
loop_
_entity.id
_entity.type
_entity.pdbx_description
1 polymer ?
#
loop_
_entity_poly.entity_id
_entity_poly.type
_entity_poly.pdbx_seq_one_letter_code
_entity_poly.pdbx_strand_id
1 'polypeptide(L)'
;MGAFLGAMVSAAASARAGRAKEAAYKRDAEREEFAAKDREIQRKQRLLAAMATQNAVRGAQGIRAFEGSSKHMMEQDVETFEYDQSMGAANLAMKKQSLLESGKAARQYGYASAASTLLQSWDRQTKRG
;
A
#
# COMPACT_ATOMS: atom_id res chain seq x y z
N MET A 1 -33.26 13.29 29.96
CA MET A 1 -31.81 13.56 29.83
C MET A 1 -30.94 12.33 29.49
N GLY A 2 -31.21 11.12 30.00
CA GLY A 2 -30.34 9.95 29.76
C GLY A 2 -30.15 9.49 28.29
N ALA A 3 -31.17 9.64 27.43
CA ALA A 3 -31.10 9.19 26.04
C ALA A 3 -30.12 10.00 25.17
N PHE A 4 -30.00 11.31 25.42
CA PHE A 4 -29.10 12.20 24.67
C PHE A 4 -27.63 11.96 25.03
N LEU A 5 -27.35 11.73 26.31
CA LEU A 5 -26.01 11.33 26.79
C LEU A 5 -25.56 9.98 26.19
N GLY A 6 -26.46 8.99 26.15
CA GLY A 6 -26.17 7.70 25.50
C GLY A 6 -25.88 7.82 24.00
N ALA A 7 -26.59 8.71 23.30
CA ALA A 7 -26.35 9.00 21.89
C ALA A 7 -25.01 9.71 21.65
N MET A 8 -24.60 10.64 22.53
CA MET A 8 -23.29 11.28 22.46
C MET A 8 -22.15 10.28 22.67
N VAL A 9 -22.27 9.38 23.63
CA VAL A 9 -21.26 8.31 23.86
C VAL A 9 -21.17 7.40 22.63
N SER A 10 -22.31 7.01 22.05
CA SER A 10 -22.36 6.14 20.87
C SER A 10 -21.76 6.83 19.64
N ALA A 11 -22.09 8.10 19.41
CA ALA A 11 -21.51 8.90 18.32
C ALA A 11 -19.99 9.09 18.47
N ALA A 12 -19.51 9.34 19.68
CA ALA A 12 -18.08 9.42 19.97
C ALA A 12 -17.37 8.07 19.73
N ALA A 13 -18.01 6.96 20.08
CA ALA A 13 -17.49 5.62 19.81
C ALA A 13 -17.40 5.35 18.29
N SER A 14 -18.44 5.65 17.51
CA SER A 14 -18.43 5.49 16.05
C SER A 14 -17.34 6.34 15.37
N ALA A 15 -17.16 7.58 15.81
CA ALA A 15 -16.12 8.47 15.29
C ALA A 15 -14.70 7.99 15.64
N ARG A 16 -14.50 7.42 16.84
CA ARG A 16 -13.23 6.79 17.23
C ARG A 16 -12.97 5.51 16.45
N ALA A 17 -13.99 4.67 16.26
CA ALA A 17 -13.88 3.44 15.50
C ALA A 17 -13.50 3.71 14.03
N GLY A 18 -14.09 4.73 13.40
CA GLY A 18 -13.71 5.14 12.03
C GLY A 18 -12.24 5.57 11.94
N ARG A 19 -11.76 6.38 12.89
CA ARG A 19 -10.34 6.78 12.95
C ARG A 19 -9.40 5.62 13.22
N ALA A 20 -9.79 4.68 14.08
CA ALA A 20 -9.00 3.48 14.35
C ALA A 20 -8.88 2.59 13.09
N LYS A 21 -9.97 2.43 12.32
CA LYS A 21 -9.95 1.74 11.04
C LYS A 21 -9.06 2.44 10.02
N GLU A 22 -9.13 3.77 9.89
CA GLU A 22 -8.22 4.54 9.04
C GLU A 22 -6.75 4.31 9.40
N ALA A 23 -6.42 4.33 10.70
CA ALA A 23 -5.05 4.09 11.17
C ALA A 23 -4.58 2.65 10.90
N ALA A 24 -5.47 1.66 11.01
CA ALA A 24 -5.18 0.28 10.66
C ALA A 24 -4.84 0.14 9.16
N TYR A 25 -5.69 0.68 8.27
CA TYR A 25 -5.44 0.64 6.83
C TYR A 25 -4.14 1.37 6.42
N LYS A 26 -3.80 2.47 7.09
CA LYS A 26 -2.50 3.15 6.89
C LYS A 26 -1.32 2.25 7.28
N ARG A 27 -1.40 1.56 8.42
CA ARG A 27 -0.35 0.62 8.85
C ARG A 27 -0.23 -0.58 7.92
N ASP A 28 -1.34 -1.09 7.41
CA ASP A 28 -1.33 -2.19 6.44
C ASP A 28 -0.69 -1.74 5.12
N ALA A 29 -0.97 -0.51 4.68
CA ALA A 29 -0.31 0.07 3.51
C ALA A 29 1.20 0.25 3.70
N GLU A 30 1.64 0.71 4.87
CA GLU A 30 3.07 0.82 5.22
C GLU A 30 3.75 -0.56 5.25
N ARG A 31 3.11 -1.57 5.83
CA ARG A 31 3.63 -2.96 5.86
C ARG A 31 3.82 -3.52 4.45
N GLU A 32 2.84 -3.32 3.58
CA GLU A 32 2.93 -3.75 2.19
C GLU A 32 4.06 -3.03 1.45
N GLU A 33 4.24 -1.73 1.70
CA GLU A 33 5.35 -0.95 1.13
C GLU A 33 6.72 -1.47 1.59
N PHE A 34 6.89 -1.76 2.88
CA PHE A 34 8.13 -2.36 3.38
C PHE A 34 8.40 -3.74 2.77
N ALA A 35 7.40 -4.61 2.72
CA ALA A 35 7.53 -5.93 2.12
C ALA A 35 7.86 -5.86 0.61
N ALA A 36 7.28 -4.89 -0.11
CA ALA A 36 7.57 -4.67 -1.51
C ALA A 36 9.01 -4.15 -1.73
N LYS A 37 9.46 -3.19 -0.91
CA LYS A 37 10.84 -2.69 -0.95
C LYS A 37 11.86 -3.78 -0.66
N ASP A 38 11.59 -4.66 0.29
CA ASP A 38 12.48 -5.78 0.62
C ASP A 38 12.65 -6.75 -0.57
N ARG A 39 11.54 -7.10 -1.25
CA ARG A 39 11.59 -7.90 -2.49
C ARG A 39 12.37 -7.22 -3.60
N GLU A 40 12.31 -5.89 -3.69
CA GLU A 40 13.08 -5.12 -4.68
C GLU A 40 14.59 -5.14 -4.35
N ILE A 41 14.96 -5.00 -3.08
CA ILE A 41 16.36 -5.10 -2.63
C ILE A 41 16.93 -6.48 -2.96
N GLN A 42 16.20 -7.55 -2.65
CA GLN A 42 16.64 -8.92 -2.98
C GLN A 42 16.77 -9.14 -4.49
N ARG A 43 15.91 -8.52 -5.32
CA ARG A 43 16.02 -8.58 -6.79
C ARG A 43 17.27 -7.85 -7.29
N LYS A 44 17.56 -6.66 -6.76
CA LYS A 44 18.78 -5.91 -7.09
C LYS A 44 20.04 -6.67 -6.69
N GLN A 45 20.05 -7.30 -5.51
CA GLN A 45 21.16 -8.15 -5.07
C GLN A 45 21.38 -9.35 -5.99
N ARG A 46 20.31 -10.03 -6.42
CA ARG A 46 20.40 -11.13 -7.39
C ARG A 46 20.93 -10.66 -8.75
N LEU A 47 20.48 -9.51 -9.25
CA LEU A 47 20.98 -8.93 -10.48
C LEU A 47 22.48 -8.59 -10.37
N LEU A 48 22.89 -7.92 -9.30
CA LEU A 48 24.30 -7.61 -9.04
C LEU A 48 25.17 -8.88 -8.95
N ALA A 49 24.69 -9.91 -8.26
CA ALA A 49 25.38 -11.20 -8.17
C ALA A 49 25.50 -11.86 -9.55
N ALA A 50 24.43 -11.86 -10.35
CA ALA A 50 24.45 -12.40 -11.70
C ALA A 50 25.42 -11.64 -12.61
N MET A 51 25.44 -10.30 -12.57
CA MET A 51 26.40 -9.48 -13.30
C MET A 51 27.84 -9.73 -12.86
N ALA A 52 28.08 -9.89 -11.55
CA ALA A 52 29.40 -10.21 -11.02
C ALA A 52 29.88 -11.59 -11.47
N THR A 53 29.01 -12.61 -11.43
CA THR A 53 29.31 -13.96 -11.93
C THR A 53 29.57 -13.95 -13.43
N GLN A 54 28.73 -13.26 -14.22
CA GLN A 54 28.93 -13.13 -15.66
C GLN A 54 30.26 -12.44 -15.99
N ASN A 55 30.62 -11.37 -15.27
CA ASN A 55 31.92 -10.71 -15.45
C ASN A 55 33.10 -11.61 -15.07
N ALA A 56 33.01 -12.37 -13.98
CA ALA A 56 34.04 -13.31 -13.57
C ALA A 56 34.22 -14.46 -14.58
N VAL A 57 33.13 -15.03 -15.10
CA VAL A 57 33.14 -16.06 -16.14
C VAL A 57 33.74 -15.52 -17.44
N ARG A 58 33.35 -14.30 -17.86
CA ARG A 58 33.91 -13.63 -19.05
C ARG A 58 35.41 -13.38 -18.91
N GLY A 59 35.87 -12.98 -17.73
CA GLY A 59 37.30 -12.80 -17.44
C GLY A 59 38.09 -14.11 -17.44
N ALA A 60 37.51 -15.19 -16.92
CA ALA A 60 38.15 -16.51 -16.86
C ALA A 60 38.20 -17.24 -18.21
N GLN A 61 37.22 -17.02 -19.09
CA GLN A 61 37.12 -17.73 -20.38
C GLN A 61 37.86 -17.01 -21.53
N GLY A 62 38.44 -15.82 -21.31
CA GLY A 62 39.18 -15.09 -22.35
C GLY A 62 38.31 -14.68 -23.55
N ILE A 63 36.98 -14.77 -23.43
CA ILE A 63 36.03 -14.55 -24.51
C ILE A 63 35.96 -13.05 -24.79
N ARG A 64 36.54 -12.64 -25.91
CA ARG A 64 36.25 -11.32 -26.51
C ARG A 64 34.76 -11.34 -26.86
N ALA A 65 33.97 -10.58 -26.10
CA ALA A 65 32.51 -10.50 -26.16
C ALA A 65 31.99 -9.87 -27.46
N PHE A 66 32.34 -10.43 -28.62
CA PHE A 66 31.94 -9.95 -29.93
C PHE A 66 31.26 -11.07 -30.71
N GLU A 67 29.99 -11.27 -30.43
CA GLU A 67 28.99 -11.58 -31.45
C GLU A 67 27.61 -11.27 -30.86
N GLY A 68 26.76 -10.58 -31.62
CA GLY A 68 25.60 -9.80 -31.15
C GLY A 68 24.65 -10.49 -30.15
N SER A 69 24.64 -11.82 -30.06
CA SER A 69 23.82 -12.59 -29.13
C SER A 69 24.04 -12.23 -27.65
N SER A 70 25.28 -12.13 -27.17
CA SER A 70 25.51 -11.93 -25.72
C SER A 70 25.16 -10.51 -25.27
N LYS A 71 25.37 -9.52 -26.14
CA LYS A 71 25.02 -8.13 -25.88
C LYS A 71 23.50 -7.95 -25.88
N HIS A 72 22.81 -8.54 -26.86
CA HIS A 72 21.35 -8.44 -26.97
C HIS A 72 20.63 -9.14 -25.83
N MET A 73 21.12 -10.31 -25.38
CA MET A 73 20.59 -10.96 -24.17
C MET A 73 20.74 -10.07 -22.94
N MET A 74 21.88 -9.38 -22.80
CA MET A 74 22.12 -8.49 -21.66
C MET A 74 21.21 -7.26 -21.70
N GLU A 75 20.99 -6.67 -22.88
CA GLU A 75 20.04 -5.57 -23.09
C GLU A 75 18.61 -6.02 -22.78
N GLN A 76 18.21 -7.21 -23.24
CA GLN A 76 16.89 -7.79 -22.98
C GLN A 76 16.67 -8.08 -21.48
N ASP A 77 17.68 -8.60 -20.78
CA ASP A 77 17.62 -8.83 -19.33
C ASP A 77 17.44 -7.52 -18.55
N VAL A 78 18.12 -6.44 -18.98
CA VAL A 78 17.99 -5.10 -18.37
C VAL A 78 16.60 -4.52 -18.65
N GLU A 79 16.11 -4.57 -19.89
CA GLU A 79 14.78 -4.06 -20.25
C GLU A 79 13.68 -4.80 -19.48
N THR A 80 13.78 -6.13 -19.38
CA THR A 80 12.86 -6.95 -18.59
C THR A 80 12.90 -6.57 -17.12
N PHE A 81 14.09 -6.33 -16.57
CA PHE A 81 14.25 -5.89 -15.18
C PHE A 81 13.62 -4.51 -14.91
N GLU A 82 13.85 -3.54 -15.81
CA GLU A 82 13.28 -2.20 -15.70
C GLU A 82 11.74 -2.23 -15.84
N TYR A 83 11.23 -3.03 -16.78
CA TYR A 83 9.79 -3.26 -16.92
C TYR A 83 9.18 -3.83 -15.65
N ASP A 84 9.75 -4.92 -15.10
CA ASP A 84 9.29 -5.55 -13.86
C ASP A 84 9.34 -4.59 -12.66
N GLN A 85 10.36 -3.74 -12.59
CA GLN A 85 10.48 -2.72 -11.55
C GLN A 85 9.37 -1.67 -11.67
N SER A 86 9.12 -1.17 -12.88
CA SER A 86 8.10 -0.15 -13.14
C SER A 86 6.69 -0.68 -12.82
N MET A 87 6.39 -1.92 -13.25
CA MET A 87 5.12 -2.58 -12.96
C MET A 87 4.96 -2.89 -11.48
N GLY A 88 6.03 -3.31 -10.80
CA GLY A 88 6.04 -3.52 -9.35
C GLY A 88 5.75 -2.24 -8.57
N ALA A 89 6.37 -1.13 -8.94
CA ALA A 89 6.15 0.17 -8.31
C ALA A 89 4.72 0.69 -8.57
N ALA A 90 4.21 0.55 -9.79
CA ALA A 90 2.84 0.93 -10.15
C ALA A 90 1.80 0.13 -9.36
N ASN A 91 1.95 -1.20 -9.29
CA ASN A 91 1.06 -2.06 -8.51
C ASN A 91 1.08 -1.72 -7.01
N LEU A 92 2.26 -1.42 -6.46
CA LEU A 92 2.38 -0.98 -5.07
C LEU A 92 1.67 0.36 -4.83
N ALA A 93 1.86 1.33 -5.72
CA ALA A 93 1.20 2.63 -5.64
C ALA A 93 -0.34 2.49 -5.69
N MET A 94 -0.85 1.68 -6.61
CA MET A 94 -2.29 1.39 -6.71
C MET A 94 -2.84 0.73 -5.45
N LYS A 95 -2.15 -0.28 -4.91
CA LYS A 95 -2.57 -0.99 -3.69
C LYS A 95 -2.54 -0.06 -2.47
N LYS A 96 -1.51 0.77 -2.33
CA LYS A 96 -1.42 1.80 -1.29
C LYS A 96 -2.55 2.81 -1.40
N GLN A 97 -2.85 3.28 -2.61
CA GLN A 97 -3.95 4.21 -2.85
C GLN A 97 -5.30 3.60 -2.48
N SER A 98 -5.58 2.36 -2.90
CA SER A 98 -6.81 1.65 -2.56
C SER A 98 -7.00 1.49 -1.03
N LEU A 99 -5.93 1.17 -0.29
CA LEU A 99 -5.97 1.08 1.18
C LEU A 99 -6.24 2.45 1.82
N LEU A 100 -5.60 3.50 1.33
CA LEU A 100 -5.81 4.87 1.82
C LEU A 100 -7.24 5.36 1.55
N GLU A 101 -7.78 5.07 0.37
CA GLU A 101 -9.16 5.39 0.00
C GLU A 101 -10.15 4.62 0.87
N SER A 102 -9.92 3.32 1.09
CA SER A 102 -10.72 2.50 2.00
C SER A 102 -10.70 3.04 3.44
N GLY A 103 -9.54 3.51 3.91
CA GLY A 103 -9.41 4.17 5.20
C GLY A 103 -10.17 5.49 5.29
N LYS A 104 -10.09 6.35 4.26
CA LYS A 104 -10.86 7.60 4.17
C LYS A 104 -12.35 7.33 4.18
N ALA A 105 -12.82 6.35 3.41
CA ALA A 105 -14.21 5.94 3.38
C ALA A 105 -14.67 5.45 4.77
N ALA A 106 -13.90 4.57 5.43
CA ALA A 106 -14.22 4.09 6.78
C ALA A 106 -14.33 5.22 7.80
N ARG A 107 -13.46 6.24 7.71
CA ARG A 107 -13.53 7.45 8.54
C ARG A 107 -14.81 8.24 8.27
N GLN A 108 -15.13 8.48 7.00
CA GLN A 108 -16.34 9.19 6.58
C GLN A 108 -17.61 8.47 7.06
N TYR A 109 -17.68 7.15 6.90
CA TYR A 109 -18.78 6.34 7.43
C TYR A 109 -18.91 6.43 8.95
N GLY A 110 -17.78 6.43 9.68
CA GLY A 110 -17.79 6.61 11.14
C GLY A 110 -18.39 7.95 11.58
N TYR A 111 -18.05 9.04 10.88
CA TYR A 111 -18.65 10.35 11.15
C TYR A 111 -20.11 10.46 10.71
N ALA A 112 -20.47 9.91 9.55
CA ALA A 112 -21.86 9.88 9.09
C ALA A 112 -22.75 9.09 10.06
N SER A 113 -22.26 7.95 10.56
CA SER A 113 -22.95 7.15 11.57
C SER A 113 -23.10 7.92 12.88
N ALA A 114 -22.04 8.60 13.34
CA ALA A 114 -22.07 9.46 14.51
C ALA A 114 -23.09 10.61 14.37
N ALA A 115 -23.11 11.30 13.22
CA ALA A 115 -24.05 12.38 12.93
C ALA A 115 -25.50 11.86 12.89
N SER A 116 -25.75 10.72 12.24
CA SER A 116 -27.08 10.09 12.20
C SER A 116 -27.58 9.71 13.59
N THR A 117 -26.70 9.20 14.45
CA THR A 117 -27.02 8.83 15.84
C THR A 117 -27.42 10.07 16.64
N LEU A 118 -26.71 11.18 16.47
CA LEU A 118 -27.02 12.46 17.12
C LEU A 118 -28.34 13.05 16.61
N LEU A 119 -28.57 13.06 15.29
CA LEU A 119 -29.79 13.55 14.65
C LEU A 119 -31.03 12.76 15.08
N GLN A 120 -30.96 11.42 15.08
CA GLN A 120 -32.05 10.55 15.56
C GLN A 120 -32.33 10.71 17.05
N SER A 121 -31.31 11.02 17.84
CA SER A 121 -31.48 11.36 19.27
C SER A 121 -32.22 12.68 19.43
N TRP A 122 -31.84 13.69 18.64
CA TRP A 122 -32.47 15.01 18.65
C TRP A 122 -33.94 14.97 18.19
N ASP A 123 -34.26 14.28 17.09
CA ASP A 123 -35.64 14.10 16.60
C ASP A 123 -36.54 13.38 17.63
N ARG A 124 -35.99 12.41 18.37
CA ARG A 124 -36.72 11.75 19.46
C ARG A 124 -36.95 12.66 20.67
N GLN A 125 -36.12 13.68 20.86
CA GLN A 125 -36.25 14.63 21.95
C GLN A 125 -37.27 15.72 21.60
N THR A 126 -37.33 16.17 20.34
CA THR A 126 -38.33 17.15 19.87
C THR A 126 -39.73 16.55 19.77
N LYS A 127 -39.88 15.27 19.40
CA LYS A 127 -41.18 14.57 19.38
C LYS A 127 -41.76 14.20 20.75
N ARG A 128 -40.97 14.34 21.82
CA ARG A 128 -41.37 14.03 23.21
C ARG A 128 -41.58 15.29 24.05
N GLY A 129 -41.34 16.47 23.49
CA GLY A 129 -41.62 17.77 24.10
C GLY A 129 -42.96 18.33 23.65
#